data_AF-A0A2C6U861-F1
#
_entry.id   AF-A0A2C6U861-F1
#
_cell.length_a   1.000
_cell.length_b   1.000
_cell.length_c   1.000
_cell.angle_alpha   90.00
_cell.angle_beta   90.00
_cell.angle_gamma   90.00
#
_symmetry.space_group_name_H-M   'P 1'
#
loop_
_entity.id
_entity.type
_entity.pdbx_description
1 polymer ?
#
loop_
_entity_poly.entity_id
_entity_poly.type
_entity_poly.pdbx_seq_one_letter_code
_entity_poly.pdbx_strand_id
1 'polypeptide(L)'
;MNRKDKWLYQNFTGSMSSPDEYQQHEIDKTLAKCSIIGLYTLIALVYFSIFFDIERSFLSPFTIGGVCLLIVLGCRMSISKFSAEPLTIEVSDSDVYQKLLRETRNKRIIFLMIAIIYMLLTATVIAPILAGNRFNFDILTEYSTYLPLIIITIFTVTKDSRIKLLDERSEHDE
;
A
#
# COMPACT_ATOMS: atom_id res chain seq x y z
N MET A 1 9.45 10.67 -26.00
CA MET A 1 9.66 9.46 -25.17
C MET A 1 11.14 9.09 -25.14
N ASN A 2 11.74 8.90 -23.96
CA ASN A 2 13.17 8.56 -23.86
C ASN A 2 13.41 7.09 -24.30
N ARG A 3 14.63 6.75 -24.70
CA ARG A 3 14.99 5.39 -25.16
C ARG A 3 14.73 4.33 -24.08
N LYS A 4 14.88 4.69 -22.81
CA LYS A 4 14.59 3.83 -21.65
C LYS A 4 13.09 3.55 -21.51
N ASP A 5 12.25 4.58 -21.62
CA ASP A 5 10.80 4.44 -21.51
C ASP A 5 10.27 3.59 -22.66
N LYS A 6 10.77 3.83 -23.89
CA LYS A 6 10.42 3.01 -25.06
C LYS A 6 10.74 1.53 -24.84
N TRP A 7 11.90 1.22 -24.27
CA TRP A 7 12.27 -0.16 -23.95
C TRP A 7 11.35 -0.77 -22.88
N LEU A 8 11.03 -0.01 -21.82
CA LEU A 8 10.16 -0.47 -20.74
C LEU A 8 8.76 -0.84 -21.26
N TYR A 9 8.17 0.02 -22.07
CA TYR A 9 6.86 -0.23 -22.67
C TYR A 9 6.87 -1.42 -23.62
N GLN A 10 7.86 -1.51 -24.52
CA GLN A 10 7.99 -2.63 -25.46
C GLN A 10 8.16 -3.98 -24.74
N ASN A 11 8.91 -4.00 -23.64
CA ASN A 11 9.13 -5.20 -22.85
C ASN A 11 7.88 -5.57 -22.01
N PHE A 12 7.10 -4.58 -21.57
CA PHE A 12 5.86 -4.81 -20.81
C PHE A 12 4.71 -5.29 -21.70
N THR A 13 4.55 -4.71 -22.90
CA THR A 13 3.45 -5.07 -23.82
C THR A 13 3.80 -6.18 -24.80
N GLY A 14 5.08 -6.59 -24.88
CA GLY A 14 5.56 -7.54 -25.88
C GLY A 14 5.42 -7.04 -27.33
N SER A 15 5.31 -5.73 -27.54
CA SER A 15 5.10 -5.12 -28.86
C SER A 15 6.38 -4.47 -29.40
N MET A 16 6.61 -4.58 -30.71
CA MET A 16 7.69 -3.85 -31.40
C MET A 16 7.33 -2.38 -31.70
N SER A 17 6.04 -2.02 -31.74
CA SER A 17 5.60 -0.64 -31.99
C SER A 17 5.63 0.22 -30.73
N SER A 18 5.86 1.52 -30.87
CA SER A 18 5.69 2.46 -29.76
C SER A 18 4.20 2.60 -29.44
N PRO A 19 3.77 2.40 -28.18
CA PRO A 19 2.36 2.56 -27.81
C PRO A 19 1.89 4.00 -28.01
N ASP A 20 0.63 4.16 -28.40
CA ASP A 20 -0.04 5.46 -28.45
C ASP A 20 -0.25 6.04 -27.03
N GLU A 21 -0.71 7.30 -26.94
CA GLU A 21 -0.88 8.00 -25.66
C GLU A 21 -1.91 7.33 -24.73
N TYR A 22 -2.98 6.76 -25.31
CA TYR A 22 -3.99 6.02 -24.56
C TYR A 22 -3.44 4.69 -24.02
N GLN A 23 -2.68 3.96 -24.84
CA GLN A 23 -2.00 2.72 -24.47
C GLN A 23 -0.97 2.97 -23.39
N GLN A 24 -0.17 4.03 -23.50
CA GLN A 24 0.78 4.43 -22.46
C GLN A 24 0.08 4.65 -21.11
N HIS A 25 -1.03 5.39 -21.11
CA HIS A 25 -1.81 5.64 -19.90
C HIS A 25 -2.35 4.35 -19.25
N GLU A 26 -2.90 3.41 -20.04
CA GLU A 26 -3.39 2.13 -19.50
C GLU A 26 -2.25 1.21 -19.03
N ILE A 27 -1.08 1.26 -19.68
CA ILE A 27 0.12 0.52 -19.23
C ILE A 27 0.62 1.08 -17.90
N ASP A 28 0.77 2.40 -17.78
CA ASP A 28 1.23 3.05 -16.54
C ASP A 28 0.30 2.76 -15.37
N LYS A 29 -1.02 2.82 -15.60
CA LYS A 29 -2.03 2.45 -14.62
C LYS A 29 -1.89 0.99 -14.17
N THR A 30 -1.60 0.08 -15.10
CA THR A 30 -1.40 -1.34 -14.79
C THR A 30 -0.10 -1.55 -14.02
N LEU A 31 0.99 -0.93 -14.45
CA LEU A 31 2.29 -0.98 -13.78
C LEU A 31 2.21 -0.43 -12.35
N ALA A 32 1.47 0.66 -12.15
CA ALA A 32 1.21 1.24 -10.84
C ALA A 32 0.45 0.27 -9.92
N LYS A 33 -0.62 -0.37 -10.43
CA LYS A 33 -1.34 -1.41 -9.67
C LYS A 33 -0.45 -2.58 -9.29
N CYS A 34 0.35 -3.10 -10.22
CA CYS A 34 1.30 -4.18 -9.95
C CYS A 34 2.34 -3.76 -8.92
N SER A 35 2.83 -2.52 -8.98
CA SER A 35 3.79 -1.98 -8.01
C SER A 35 3.20 -1.86 -6.61
N ILE A 36 1.94 -1.41 -6.49
CA ILE A 36 1.21 -1.35 -5.22
C ILE A 36 1.03 -2.75 -4.63
N ILE A 37 0.62 -3.72 -5.47
CA ILE A 37 0.48 -5.12 -5.04
C ILE A 37 1.84 -5.66 -4.58
N GLY A 38 2.91 -5.44 -5.35
CA GLY A 38 4.26 -5.86 -5.01
C GLY A 38 4.74 -5.26 -3.68
N LEU A 39 4.46 -3.98 -3.43
CA LEU A 39 4.79 -3.32 -2.17
C LEU A 39 4.04 -3.95 -0.99
N TYR A 40 2.73 -4.18 -1.11
CA TYR A 40 1.97 -4.84 -0.04
C TYR A 40 2.44 -6.27 0.23
N THR A 41 2.78 -7.02 -0.82
CA THR A 41 3.37 -8.35 -0.68
C THR A 41 4.72 -8.30 0.04
N LEU A 42 5.58 -7.33 -0.31
CA LEU A 42 6.87 -7.13 0.38
C LEU A 42 6.66 -6.82 1.86
N ILE A 43 5.74 -5.91 2.21
CA ILE A 43 5.40 -5.57 3.60
C ILE A 43 4.92 -6.81 4.35
N ALA A 44 4.03 -7.60 3.75
CA ALA A 44 3.52 -8.84 4.34
C ALA A 44 4.65 -9.86 4.59
N LEU A 45 5.54 -10.07 3.62
CA LEU A 45 6.68 -10.97 3.75
C LEU A 45 7.68 -10.50 4.82
N VAL A 46 7.95 -9.20 4.90
CA VAL A 46 8.81 -8.64 5.95
C VAL A 46 8.18 -8.84 7.32
N TYR A 47 6.88 -8.57 7.47
CA TYR A 47 6.15 -8.82 8.72
C TYR A 47 6.23 -10.29 9.12
N PHE A 48 5.95 -11.20 8.20
CA PHE A 48 6.08 -12.64 8.43
C PHE A 48 7.50 -13.02 8.88
N SER A 49 8.50 -12.50 8.17
CA SER A 49 9.91 -12.78 8.48
C SER A 49 10.30 -12.31 9.87
N ILE A 50 9.82 -11.14 10.32
CA ILE A 50 10.07 -10.63 11.68
C ILE A 50 9.55 -11.62 12.73
N PHE A 51 8.29 -12.05 12.63
CA PHE A 51 7.71 -12.97 13.61
C PHE A 51 8.35 -14.36 13.55
N PHE A 52 8.68 -14.82 12.35
CA PHE A 52 9.38 -16.08 12.17
C PHE A 52 10.79 -16.07 12.79
N ASP A 53 11.50 -14.95 12.62
CA ASP A 53 12.82 -14.71 13.20
C ASP A 53 12.77 -14.62 14.73
N ILE A 54 11.73 -13.99 15.29
CA ILE A 54 11.47 -13.97 16.75
C ILE A 54 11.30 -15.39 17.29
N GLU A 55 10.45 -16.20 16.65
CA GLU A 55 10.20 -17.59 17.06
C GLU A 55 11.45 -18.47 16.99
N ARG A 56 12.39 -18.13 16.09
CA ARG A 56 13.69 -18.82 15.95
C ARG A 56 14.83 -18.17 16.74
N SER A 57 14.58 -17.07 17.43
CA SER A 57 15.60 -16.25 18.11
C SER A 57 16.79 -15.92 17.20
N PHE A 58 16.50 -15.63 15.92
CA PHE A 58 17.51 -15.41 14.89
C PHE A 58 17.11 -14.23 14.01
N LEU A 59 18.01 -13.29 13.76
CA LEU A 59 17.74 -12.16 12.86
C LEU A 59 18.25 -12.48 11.46
N SER A 60 17.34 -12.79 10.54
CA SER A 60 17.68 -13.19 9.18
C SER A 60 18.15 -12.01 8.33
N PRO A 61 19.08 -12.25 7.37
CA PRO A 61 19.45 -11.24 6.38
C PRO A 61 18.27 -10.72 5.58
N PHE A 62 17.24 -11.55 5.38
CA PHE A 62 16.01 -11.14 4.70
C PHE A 62 15.23 -10.10 5.50
N THR A 63 15.07 -10.29 6.82
CA THR A 63 14.40 -9.31 7.68
C THR A 63 15.12 -7.96 7.65
N ILE A 64 16.44 -7.96 7.83
CA ILE A 64 17.24 -6.73 7.80
C ILE A 64 17.15 -6.05 6.43
N GLY A 65 17.41 -6.81 5.35
CA GLY A 65 17.37 -6.30 3.99
C GLY A 65 15.99 -5.79 3.59
N GLY A 66 14.93 -6.50 3.98
CA GLY A 66 13.54 -6.13 3.70
C GLY A 66 13.12 -4.83 4.40
N VAL A 67 13.47 -4.67 5.68
CA VAL A 67 13.22 -3.41 6.41
C VAL A 67 13.98 -2.25 5.77
N CYS A 68 15.27 -2.43 5.45
CA CYS A 68 16.06 -1.43 4.74
C CYS A 68 15.45 -1.05 3.38
N LEU A 69 14.96 -2.03 2.61
CA LEU A 69 14.30 -1.79 1.33
C LEU A 69 13.02 -0.97 1.50
N LEU A 70 12.20 -1.27 2.51
CA LEU A 70 10.99 -0.49 2.80
C LEU A 70 11.33 0.98 3.16
N ILE A 71 12.40 1.20 3.92
CA ILE A 71 12.88 2.55 4.24
C ILE A 71 13.31 3.28 2.96
N VAL A 72 14.14 2.65 2.12
CA VAL A 72 14.61 3.25 0.86
C VAL A 72 13.44 3.58 -0.07
N LEU A 73 12.47 2.67 -0.19
CA LEU A 73 11.26 2.89 -0.99
C LEU A 73 10.43 4.04 -0.43
N GLY A 74 10.22 4.09 0.89
CA GLY A 74 9.53 5.20 1.56
C GLY A 74 10.20 6.54 1.29
N CYS A 75 11.52 6.64 1.50
CA CYS A 75 12.30 7.84 1.20
C CYS A 75 12.18 8.24 -0.27
N ARG A 76 12.26 7.28 -1.19
CA ARG A 76 12.11 7.55 -2.62
C ARG A 76 10.73 8.11 -2.95
N MET A 77 9.67 7.56 -2.36
CA MET A 77 8.30 8.05 -2.55
C MET A 77 8.13 9.47 -1.99
N SER A 78 8.76 9.80 -0.86
CA SER A 78 8.69 11.15 -0.28
C SER A 78 9.44 12.22 -1.09
N ILE A 79 10.52 11.85 -1.79
CA ILE A 79 11.36 12.79 -2.56
C ILE A 79 10.85 12.93 -4.00
N SER A 80 10.28 11.87 -4.56
CA SER A 80 9.85 11.89 -5.96
C SER A 80 8.65 12.82 -6.13
N LYS A 81 8.86 13.93 -6.85
CA LYS A 81 7.77 14.72 -7.45
C LYS A 81 6.92 13.93 -8.46
N PHE A 82 7.29 12.67 -8.74
CA PHE A 82 6.43 11.62 -9.33
C PHE A 82 5.32 11.15 -8.38
N SER A 83 4.91 11.98 -7.41
CA SER A 83 3.51 11.95 -7.06
C SER A 83 2.80 12.27 -8.37
N ALA A 84 2.18 11.26 -8.99
CA ALA A 84 1.13 11.49 -9.96
C ALA A 84 0.36 12.70 -9.42
N GLU A 85 0.39 13.78 -10.18
CA GLU A 85 -0.28 15.05 -9.91
C GLU A 85 -1.50 14.73 -9.07
N PRO A 86 -1.60 15.25 -7.83
CA PRO A 86 -2.58 14.76 -6.87
C PRO A 86 -3.89 14.74 -7.63
N LEU A 87 -4.37 13.54 -7.94
CA LEU A 87 -5.61 13.36 -8.70
C LEU A 87 -6.67 13.87 -7.74
N THR A 88 -6.84 15.19 -7.75
CA THR A 88 -7.85 15.90 -7.01
C THR A 88 -9.10 15.50 -7.73
N ILE A 89 -9.83 14.58 -7.10
CA ILE A 89 -11.15 14.21 -7.59
C ILE A 89 -12.02 15.36 -7.13
N GLU A 90 -12.10 16.35 -8.00
CA GLU A 90 -12.96 17.50 -7.84
C GLU A 90 -14.37 17.09 -8.21
N VAL A 91 -15.28 17.26 -7.24
CA VAL A 91 -16.68 16.89 -7.38
C VAL A 91 -17.49 18.15 -7.15
N SER A 92 -18.33 18.50 -8.11
CA SER A 92 -19.28 19.63 -7.99
C SER A 92 -20.49 19.28 -7.13
N ASP A 93 -20.94 18.02 -7.17
CA ASP A 93 -22.11 17.55 -6.43
C ASP A 93 -21.75 16.97 -5.05
N SER A 94 -22.36 17.54 -4.00
CA SER A 94 -22.22 17.09 -2.61
C SER A 94 -22.65 15.63 -2.41
N ASP A 95 -23.68 15.15 -3.12
CA ASP A 95 -24.16 13.77 -2.97
C ASP A 95 -23.16 12.77 -3.56
N VAL A 96 -22.57 13.11 -4.71
CA VAL A 96 -21.52 12.31 -5.34
C VAL A 96 -20.25 12.32 -4.49
N TYR A 97 -19.91 13.46 -3.89
CA TYR A 97 -18.78 13.60 -2.96
C TYR A 97 -18.92 12.66 -1.74
N GLN A 98 -20.09 12.67 -1.09
CA GLN A 98 -20.35 11.80 0.07
C GLN A 98 -20.33 10.31 -0.31
N LYS A 99 -20.88 9.98 -1.48
CA LYS A 99 -20.85 8.59 -1.99
C LYS A 99 -19.42 8.10 -2.23
N LEU A 100 -18.57 8.91 -2.88
CA LEU A 100 -17.16 8.57 -3.16
C LEU A 100 -16.34 8.42 -1.87
N LEU A 101 -16.55 9.29 -0.87
CA LEU A 101 -15.93 9.17 0.44
C LEU A 101 -16.33 7.86 1.13
N ARG A 102 -17.61 7.49 1.08
CA ARG A 102 -18.12 6.26 1.69
C ARG A 102 -17.55 5.01 1.02
N GLU A 103 -17.51 4.97 -0.31
CA GLU A 103 -16.94 3.85 -1.06
C GLU A 103 -15.44 3.69 -0.80
N THR A 104 -14.69 4.79 -0.82
CA THR A 104 -13.25 4.80 -0.52
C THR A 104 -12.98 4.35 0.91
N ARG A 105 -13.79 4.82 1.88
CA ARG A 105 -13.70 4.35 3.28
C ARG A 105 -14.01 2.86 3.40
N ASN A 106 -15.04 2.35 2.74
CA ASN A 106 -15.40 0.93 2.79
C ASN A 106 -14.27 0.04 2.24
N LYS A 107 -13.65 0.41 1.11
CA LYS A 107 -12.50 -0.32 0.56
C LYS A 107 -11.33 -0.36 1.54
N ARG A 108 -11.04 0.77 2.19
CA ARG A 108 -9.99 0.87 3.22
C ARG A 108 -10.30 0.02 4.45
N ILE A 109 -11.55 -0.02 4.90
CA ILE A 109 -11.99 -0.90 6.01
C ILE A 109 -11.83 -2.38 5.65
N ILE A 110 -12.21 -2.79 4.43
CA ILE A 110 -12.03 -4.19 3.99
C ILE A 110 -10.55 -4.56 3.99
N PHE A 111 -9.69 -3.68 3.48
CA PHE A 111 -8.23 -3.87 3.52
C PHE A 111 -7.71 -3.98 4.96
N LEU A 112 -8.17 -3.14 5.88
CA LEU A 112 -7.82 -3.19 7.30
C LEU A 112 -8.21 -4.54 7.91
N MET A 113 -9.42 -5.02 7.67
CA MET A 113 -9.87 -6.33 8.18
C MET A 113 -8.96 -7.45 7.70
N ILE A 114 -8.62 -7.47 6.41
CA ILE A 114 -7.71 -8.48 5.84
C ILE A 114 -6.31 -8.38 6.49
N ALA A 115 -5.78 -7.16 6.66
CA ALA A 115 -4.47 -6.94 7.26
C ALA A 115 -4.43 -7.40 8.72
N ILE A 116 -5.47 -7.10 9.51
CA ILE A 116 -5.58 -7.55 10.91
C ILE A 116 -5.61 -9.08 10.98
N ILE A 117 -6.47 -9.72 10.18
CA ILE A 117 -6.56 -11.19 10.13
C ILE A 117 -5.20 -11.79 9.79
N TYR A 118 -4.53 -11.25 8.76
CA TYR A 118 -3.21 -11.72 8.35
C TYR A 118 -2.16 -11.57 9.47
N MET A 119 -2.10 -10.41 10.12
CA MET A 119 -1.13 -10.13 11.18
C MET A 119 -1.31 -11.05 12.39
N LEU A 120 -2.56 -11.22 12.85
CA LEU A 120 -2.88 -12.09 13.98
C LEU A 120 -2.58 -13.55 13.67
N LEU A 121 -3.02 -14.03 12.50
CA LEU A 121 -2.83 -15.42 12.08
C LEU A 121 -1.34 -15.73 11.86
N THR A 122 -0.58 -14.76 11.35
CA THR A 122 0.87 -14.90 11.20
C THR A 122 1.58 -15.02 12.53
N ALA A 123 1.30 -14.12 13.47
CA ALA A 123 1.97 -14.08 14.77
C ALA A 123 1.62 -15.28 15.67
N THR A 124 0.36 -15.70 15.67
CA THR A 124 -0.14 -16.74 16.61
C THR A 124 -0.03 -18.17 16.07
N VAL A 125 -0.12 -18.34 14.75
CA VAL A 125 -0.26 -19.67 14.11
C VAL A 125 0.86 -19.92 13.10
N ILE A 126 0.98 -19.11 12.03
CA ILE A 126 1.89 -19.44 10.91
C ILE A 126 3.35 -19.45 11.35
N ALA A 127 3.84 -18.37 11.97
CA ALA A 127 5.25 -18.28 12.34
C ALA A 127 5.65 -19.36 13.37
N PRO A 128 4.89 -19.60 14.46
CA PRO A 128 5.21 -20.67 15.39
C PRO A 128 5.21 -22.07 14.75
N ILE A 129 4.22 -22.40 13.90
CA ILE A 129 4.17 -23.70 13.20
C ILE A 129 5.42 -23.91 12.35
N LEU A 130 5.81 -22.91 11.55
CA LEU A 130 6.96 -23.04 10.65
C LEU A 130 8.29 -23.04 11.43
N ALA A 131 8.31 -22.49 12.64
CA ALA A 131 9.45 -22.57 13.54
C ALA A 131 9.53 -23.90 14.31
N GLY A 132 8.45 -24.69 14.31
CA GLY A 132 8.36 -25.94 15.10
C GLY A 132 7.93 -25.72 16.55
N ASN A 133 7.45 -24.51 16.88
CA ASN A 133 6.97 -24.13 18.21
C ASN A 133 5.47 -24.40 18.35
N ARG A 134 4.97 -24.38 19.60
CA ARG A 134 3.52 -24.42 19.87
C ARG A 134 2.88 -23.09 19.47
N PHE A 135 1.56 -23.08 19.26
CA PHE A 135 0.82 -21.84 19.01
C PHE A 135 1.09 -20.81 20.10
N ASN A 136 1.36 -19.59 19.67
CA ASN A 136 1.75 -18.49 20.56
C ASN A 136 0.55 -17.55 20.76
N PHE A 137 -0.42 -18.01 21.56
CA PHE A 137 -1.60 -17.20 21.91
C PHE A 137 -1.30 -16.15 22.98
N ASP A 138 -0.18 -16.30 23.70
CA ASP A 138 0.22 -15.37 24.77
C ASP A 138 0.49 -13.96 24.22
N ILE A 139 0.97 -13.87 22.97
CA ILE A 139 1.11 -12.63 22.19
C ILE A 139 -0.20 -11.82 22.16
N LEU A 140 -1.38 -12.44 22.17
CA LEU A 140 -2.65 -11.70 22.16
C LEU A 140 -2.89 -10.90 23.44
N THR A 141 -2.19 -11.21 24.52
CA THR A 141 -2.31 -10.51 25.81
C THR A 141 -1.27 -9.40 25.98
N GLU A 142 -0.28 -9.33 25.09
CA GLU A 142 0.77 -8.31 25.15
C GLU A 142 0.31 -7.00 24.50
N TYR A 143 0.54 -5.87 25.20
CA TYR A 143 0.26 -4.54 24.67
C TYR A 143 1.06 -4.21 23.40
N SER A 144 2.26 -4.79 23.26
CA SER A 144 3.17 -4.63 22.11
C SER A 144 2.51 -5.08 20.80
N THR A 145 1.65 -6.09 20.85
CA THR A 145 0.96 -6.68 19.69
C THR A 145 -0.07 -5.75 19.08
N TYR A 146 -0.63 -4.83 19.87
CA TYR A 146 -1.62 -3.87 19.40
C TYR A 146 -1.02 -2.61 18.77
N LEU A 147 0.25 -2.32 18.99
CA LEU A 147 0.94 -1.15 18.43
C LEU A 147 0.85 -1.08 16.89
N PRO A 148 1.22 -2.13 16.13
CA PRO A 148 1.06 -2.12 14.67
C PRO A 148 -0.41 -2.04 14.23
N LEU A 149 -1.33 -2.65 14.98
CA LEU A 149 -2.77 -2.59 14.70
C LEU A 149 -3.32 -1.16 14.85
N ILE A 150 -2.90 -0.44 15.89
CA ILE A 150 -3.29 0.96 16.14
C ILE A 150 -2.78 1.86 15.01
N ILE A 151 -1.50 1.71 14.62
CA ILE A 151 -0.90 2.54 13.55
C ILE A 151 -1.65 2.35 12.22
N ILE A 152 -1.93 1.10 11.84
CA ILE A 152 -2.63 0.79 10.59
C ILE A 152 -4.09 1.28 10.66
N THR A 153 -4.73 1.19 11.83
CA THR A 153 -6.10 1.70 12.02
C THR A 153 -6.15 3.21 11.85
N ILE A 154 -5.24 3.97 12.48
CA ILE A 154 -5.18 5.43 12.34
C ILE A 154 -4.98 5.81 10.87
N PHE A 155 -4.03 5.18 10.19
CA PHE A 155 -3.75 5.46 8.78
C PHE A 155 -4.93 5.13 7.85
N THR A 156 -5.76 4.16 8.22
CA THR A 156 -6.94 3.76 7.44
C THR A 156 -8.12 4.72 7.65
N VAL A 157 -8.29 5.23 8.87
CA VAL A 157 -9.44 6.05 9.29
C VAL A 157 -9.29 7.52 8.87
N THR A 158 -8.07 8.02 8.67
CA THR A 158 -7.85 9.39 8.18
C THR A 158 -8.60 9.66 6.88
N LYS A 159 -9.22 10.84 6.78
CA LYS A 159 -10.00 11.23 5.59
C LYS A 159 -9.07 11.25 4.37
N ASP A 160 -9.55 10.75 3.23
CA ASP A 160 -8.79 10.85 1.99
C ASP A 160 -8.74 12.34 1.57
N SER A 161 -7.56 12.95 1.71
CA SER A 161 -7.33 14.37 1.43
C SER A 161 -7.37 14.71 -0.06
N ARG A 162 -7.46 13.71 -0.94
CA ARG A 162 -7.48 13.89 -2.40
C ARG A 162 -8.88 14.21 -2.95
N ILE A 163 -9.95 13.91 -2.23
CA ILE A 163 -11.32 14.19 -2.68
C ILE A 163 -11.71 15.59 -2.17
N LYS A 164 -11.89 16.54 -3.09
CA LYS A 164 -12.27 17.92 -2.80
C LYS A 164 -13.63 18.23 -3.39
N LEU A 165 -14.46 18.95 -2.63
CA LEU A 165 -15.70 19.51 -3.13
C LEU A 165 -15.35 20.85 -3.81
N LEU A 166 -15.77 21.07 -5.05
CA LEU A 166 -15.71 22.38 -5.69
C LEU A 166 -16.75 23.27 -5.01
N ASP A 167 -16.31 24.35 -4.38
CA ASP A 167 -17.20 25.37 -3.83
C ASP A 167 -17.41 26.43 -4.91
N GLU A 168 -18.60 26.50 -5.52
CA GLU A 168 -18.94 27.52 -6.54
C GLU A 168 -18.80 28.97 -6.01
N ARG A 169 -18.52 29.18 -4.72
CA ARG A 169 -18.22 30.50 -4.17
C ARG A 169 -16.82 31.05 -4.47
N SER A 170 -15.87 30.24 -4.94
CA SER A 170 -14.50 30.75 -5.20
C SER A 170 -14.28 31.34 -6.59
N GLU A 171 -15.25 31.24 -7.51
CA GLU A 171 -15.17 31.87 -8.84
C GLU A 171 -15.77 33.29 -8.89
N HIS A 172 -16.33 33.79 -7.78
CA HIS A 172 -16.99 35.11 -7.74
C HIS A 172 -16.21 36.21 -7.01
N ASP A 173 -14.99 35.92 -6.53
CA ASP A 173 -14.10 36.86 -5.82
C ASP A 173 -12.77 37.14 -6.57
N GLU A 174 -12.74 36.98 -7.90
CA GLU A 174 -11.74 37.60 -8.81
C GLU A 174 -12.40 38.62 -9.74
#